data_AF-A0A2V5NLA6-F1
#
_entry.id   AF-A0A2V5NLA6-F1
#
_cell.length_a   1.000
_cell.length_b   1.000
_cell.length_c   1.000
_cell.angle_alpha   90.00
_cell.angle_beta   90.00
_cell.angle_gamma   90.00
#
_symmetry.space_group_name_H-M   'P 1'
#
loop_
_entity.id
_entity.type
_entity.pdbx_description
1 polymer ?
#
loop_
_entity_poly.entity_id
_entity_poly.type
_entity_poly.pdbx_seq_one_letter_code
_entity_poly.pdbx_strand_id
1 'polypeptide(L)'
;MTPDEREKYVRWQDYRITQFSFAINLFLTFAVAALGFSFALIKEAAFIPPPGSGWLLRHAIYGLAASIVFGTLTTLSRLLDFRCTTIKIKKKYSDWRQSAAEFLAKWLGPISWSLFYVQLAALAYGACRLACAILMTYGAKLAR
;
A
#
# COMPACT_ATOMS: atom_id res chain seq x y z
N MET A 1 23.48 -26.29 4.34
CA MET A 1 22.61 -25.72 5.39
C MET A 1 22.31 -26.82 6.38
N THR A 2 22.77 -26.68 7.62
CA THR A 2 22.44 -27.60 8.71
C THR A 2 20.94 -27.54 9.01
N PRO A 3 20.36 -28.57 9.67
CA PRO A 3 18.96 -28.54 10.08
C PRO A 3 18.62 -27.28 10.89
N ASP A 4 19.49 -26.88 11.81
CA ASP A 4 19.32 -25.70 12.67
C ASP A 4 19.34 -24.38 11.87
N GLU A 5 20.22 -24.25 10.89
CA GLU A 5 20.25 -23.09 10.01
C GLU A 5 18.96 -22.99 9.20
N ARG A 6 18.46 -24.11 8.69
CA ARG A 6 17.21 -24.15 7.92
C ARG A 6 16.03 -23.71 8.76
N GLU A 7 15.92 -24.20 9.99
CA GLU A 7 14.85 -23.82 10.90
C GLU A 7 14.88 -22.31 11.21
N LYS A 8 16.07 -21.78 11.51
CA LYS A 8 16.28 -20.33 11.72
C LYS A 8 15.86 -19.53 10.49
N TYR A 9 16.27 -19.96 9.31
CA TYR A 9 15.93 -19.29 8.05
C TYR A 9 14.42 -19.25 7.80
N VAL A 10 13.73 -20.39 7.93
CA VAL A 10 12.27 -20.48 7.76
C VAL A 10 11.56 -19.55 8.74
N ARG A 11 12.00 -19.53 10.00
CA ARG A 11 11.43 -18.67 11.04
C ARG A 11 11.56 -17.18 10.72
N TRP A 12 12.75 -16.73 10.33
CA TRP A 12 12.98 -15.33 9.95
C TRP A 12 12.27 -14.93 8.66
N GLN A 13 12.17 -15.86 7.72
CA GLN A 13 11.39 -15.65 6.50
C GLN A 13 9.91 -15.43 6.83
N ASP A 14 9.35 -16.22 7.75
CA ASP A 14 7.95 -16.10 8.17
C ASP A 14 7.68 -14.78 8.91
N TYR A 15 8.57 -14.37 9.83
CA TYR A 15 8.47 -13.06 10.48
C TYR A 15 8.52 -11.91 9.47
N ARG A 16 9.50 -11.92 8.56
CA ARG A 16 9.58 -10.93 7.49
C ARG A 16 8.30 -10.92 6.66
N ILE A 17 7.75 -12.11 6.40
CA ILE A 17 6.55 -12.23 5.60
C ILE A 17 5.36 -11.55 6.26
N THR A 18 5.16 -11.88 7.53
CA THR A 18 4.06 -11.39 8.37
C THR A 18 4.16 -9.89 8.57
N GLN A 19 5.34 -9.37 8.93
CA GLN A 19 5.56 -7.94 9.16
C GLN A 19 5.32 -7.11 7.89
N PHE A 20 5.75 -7.59 6.73
CA PHE A 20 5.47 -6.88 5.47
C PHE A 20 3.98 -6.86 5.12
N SER A 21 3.27 -7.98 5.30
CA SER A 21 1.82 -8.03 5.10
C SER A 21 1.07 -7.11 6.07
N PHE A 22 1.50 -7.08 7.33
CA PHE A 22 0.97 -6.17 8.35
C PHE A 22 1.19 -4.70 7.94
N ALA A 23 2.39 -4.35 7.51
CA ALA A 23 2.72 -2.99 7.06
C ALA A 23 1.85 -2.54 5.88
N ILE A 24 1.69 -3.37 4.84
CA ILE A 24 0.83 -3.06 3.69
C ILE A 24 -0.60 -2.73 4.16
N ASN A 25 -1.16 -3.58 5.02
CA ASN A 25 -2.51 -3.42 5.52
C ASN A 25 -2.65 -2.16 6.40
N LEU A 26 -1.68 -1.90 7.28
CA LEU A 26 -1.66 -0.69 8.11
C LEU A 26 -1.74 0.59 7.26
N PHE A 27 -0.87 0.70 6.26
CA PHE A 27 -0.84 1.87 5.38
C PHE A 27 -2.06 1.94 4.46
N LEU A 28 -2.62 0.81 4.05
CA LEU A 28 -3.87 0.76 3.29
C LEU A 28 -5.04 1.28 4.14
N THR A 29 -5.13 0.87 5.40
CA THR A 29 -6.15 1.37 6.34
C THR A 29 -6.03 2.87 6.54
N PHE A 30 -4.81 3.40 6.72
CA PHE A 30 -4.60 4.85 6.80
C PHE A 30 -5.03 5.59 5.54
N ALA A 31 -4.71 5.04 4.36
CA ALA A 31 -5.11 5.64 3.08
C ALA A 31 -6.65 5.69 2.94
N VAL A 32 -7.35 4.58 3.26
CA VAL A 32 -8.82 4.50 3.22
C VAL A 32 -9.45 5.46 4.22
N ALA A 33 -8.94 5.51 5.46
CA ALA A 33 -9.44 6.41 6.50
C ALA A 33 -9.27 7.88 6.10
N ALA A 34 -8.09 8.28 5.62
CA ALA A 34 -7.83 9.64 5.16
C ALA A 34 -8.70 10.03 3.95
N LEU A 35 -8.94 9.09 3.03
CA LEU A 35 -9.82 9.32 1.88
C LEU A 35 -11.28 9.48 2.32
N GLY A 36 -11.75 8.62 3.23
CA GLY A 36 -13.08 8.74 3.83
C GLY A 36 -13.28 10.07 4.55
N PHE A 37 -12.29 10.50 5.33
CA PHE A 37 -12.28 11.82 5.95
C PHE A 37 -12.31 12.97 4.93
N SER A 38 -11.56 12.84 3.82
CA SER A 38 -11.58 13.83 2.73
C SER A 38 -12.98 13.96 2.11
N PHE A 39 -13.69 12.85 1.91
CA PHE A 39 -15.07 12.88 1.43
C PHE A 39 -16.04 13.45 2.46
N ALA A 40 -15.86 13.16 3.75
CA ALA A 40 -16.66 13.76 4.81
C ALA A 40 -16.50 15.28 4.83
N LEU A 41 -15.27 15.80 4.71
CA LEU A 41 -15.01 17.24 4.61
C LEU A 41 -15.71 17.89 3.41
N ILE A 42 -15.72 17.25 2.25
CA ILE A 42 -16.37 17.80 1.05
C ILE A 42 -17.88 17.89 1.20
N LYS A 43 -18.49 16.97 1.97
CA LYS A 43 -19.94 16.95 2.20
C LYS A 43 -20.39 17.96 3.25
N GLU A 44 -19.47 18.46 4.07
CA GLU A 44 -19.76 19.42 5.13
C GLU A 44 -20.07 20.81 4.55
N ALA A 45 -21.28 21.33 4.77
CA ALA A 45 -21.70 22.62 4.20
C ALA A 45 -20.89 23.80 4.76
N ALA A 46 -20.35 23.66 5.98
CA ALA A 46 -19.47 24.66 6.60
C ALA A 46 -18.03 24.64 6.02
N PHE A 47 -17.69 23.66 5.20
CA PHE A 47 -16.38 23.56 4.57
C PHE A 47 -16.34 24.42 3.29
N ILE A 48 -15.94 25.68 3.46
CA ILE A 48 -15.70 26.62 2.35
C ILE A 48 -14.17 26.76 2.20
N PRO A 49 -13.55 26.00 1.27
CA PRO A 49 -12.12 26.12 1.02
C PRO A 49 -11.81 27.53 0.49
N PRO A 50 -10.71 28.17 0.96
CA PRO A 50 -10.26 29.45 0.40
C PRO A 50 -10.12 29.38 -1.14
N PRO A 51 -10.39 30.47 -1.87
CA PRO A 51 -10.25 30.49 -3.32
C PRO A 51 -8.83 30.03 -3.72
N GLY A 52 -8.77 29.03 -4.60
CA GLY A 52 -7.51 28.42 -5.02
C GLY A 52 -6.93 27.37 -4.06
N SER A 53 -7.66 26.85 -3.07
CA SER A 53 -7.22 25.68 -2.26
C SER A 53 -7.87 24.36 -2.69
N GLY A 54 -8.92 24.41 -3.52
CA GLY A 54 -9.60 23.20 -4.02
C GLY A 54 -8.70 22.26 -4.86
N TRP A 55 -7.62 22.77 -5.45
CA TRP A 55 -6.63 21.91 -6.11
C TRP A 55 -5.87 21.02 -5.11
N LEU A 56 -5.50 21.54 -3.92
CA LEU A 56 -4.81 20.77 -2.89
C LEU A 56 -5.63 19.55 -2.47
N LEU A 57 -6.93 19.76 -2.21
CA LEU A 57 -7.83 18.67 -1.81
C LEU A 57 -8.04 17.65 -2.93
N ARG A 58 -8.14 18.09 -4.20
CA ARG A 58 -8.19 17.17 -5.35
C ARG A 58 -6.92 16.33 -5.45
N HIS A 59 -5.74 16.93 -5.33
CA HIS A 59 -4.48 16.18 -5.35
C HIS A 59 -4.32 15.25 -4.15
N ALA A 60 -4.83 15.65 -2.97
CA ALA A 60 -4.88 14.77 -1.81
C ALA A 60 -5.72 13.53 -2.10
N ILE A 61 -6.93 13.69 -2.64
CA ILE A 61 -7.81 12.59 -3.03
C ILE A 61 -7.14 11.68 -4.04
N TYR A 62 -6.57 12.22 -5.13
CA TYR A 62 -5.91 11.40 -6.14
C TYR A 62 -4.69 10.64 -5.58
N GLY A 63 -3.89 11.28 -4.72
CA GLY A 63 -2.76 10.62 -4.05
C GLY A 63 -3.20 9.49 -3.12
N LEU A 64 -4.23 9.72 -2.31
CA LEU A 64 -4.79 8.71 -1.41
C LEU A 64 -5.45 7.55 -2.17
N ALA A 65 -6.21 7.83 -3.23
CA ALA A 65 -6.79 6.79 -4.09
C ALA A 65 -5.70 5.97 -4.79
N ALA A 66 -4.66 6.62 -5.32
CA ALA A 66 -3.52 5.92 -5.90
C ALA A 66 -2.84 5.00 -4.87
N SER A 67 -2.63 5.48 -3.64
CA SER A 67 -2.11 4.64 -2.55
C SER A 67 -2.98 3.42 -2.29
N ILE A 68 -4.30 3.55 -2.30
CA ILE A 68 -5.22 2.40 -2.12
C ILE A 68 -5.06 1.39 -3.25
N VAL A 69 -5.01 1.85 -4.50
CA VAL A 69 -4.83 0.99 -5.67
C VAL A 69 -3.50 0.25 -5.60
N PHE A 70 -2.39 0.97 -5.37
CA PHE A 70 -1.06 0.35 -5.28
C PHE A 70 -0.93 -0.58 -4.07
N GLY A 71 -1.53 -0.24 -2.92
CA GLY A 71 -1.55 -1.15 -1.77
C GLY A 71 -2.35 -2.42 -2.03
N THR A 72 -3.49 -2.32 -2.70
CA THR A 72 -4.27 -3.49 -3.11
C THR A 72 -3.50 -4.35 -4.10
N LEU A 73 -2.86 -3.73 -5.11
CA LEU A 73 -2.00 -4.44 -6.06
C LEU A 73 -0.82 -5.13 -5.35
N THR A 74 -0.20 -4.47 -4.37
CA THR A 74 0.89 -5.05 -3.57
C THR A 74 0.44 -6.32 -2.86
N THR A 75 -0.73 -6.28 -2.21
CA THR A 75 -1.34 -7.44 -1.54
C THR A 75 -1.62 -8.57 -2.54
N LEU A 76 -2.15 -8.26 -3.73
CA LEU A 76 -2.41 -9.26 -4.77
C LEU A 76 -1.13 -9.88 -5.31
N SER A 77 -0.12 -9.08 -5.66
CA SER A 77 1.19 -9.57 -6.12
C SER A 77 1.82 -10.49 -5.08
N ARG A 78 1.69 -10.15 -3.79
CA ARG A 78 2.18 -10.99 -2.71
C ARG A 78 1.41 -12.30 -2.55
N LEU A 79 0.10 -12.27 -2.68
CA LEU A 79 -0.71 -13.49 -2.66
C LEU A 79 -0.34 -14.42 -3.82
N LEU A 80 -0.06 -13.86 -5.00
CA LEU A 80 0.44 -14.61 -6.15
C LEU A 80 1.84 -15.19 -5.88
N ASP A 81 2.72 -14.45 -5.22
CA ASP A 81 4.07 -14.92 -4.87
C ASP A 81 4.03 -16.19 -3.99
N PHE A 82 3.14 -16.22 -2.99
CA PHE A 82 2.94 -17.42 -2.16
C PHE A 82 2.38 -18.60 -2.94
N ARG A 83 1.44 -18.34 -3.86
CA ARG A 83 0.89 -19.39 -4.74
C ARG A 83 1.97 -19.96 -5.66
N CYS A 84 2.75 -19.11 -6.32
CA CYS A 84 3.85 -19.52 -7.20
C CYS A 84 4.93 -20.30 -6.45
N THR A 85 5.32 -19.84 -5.25
CA THR A 85 6.29 -20.53 -4.40
C THR A 85 5.80 -21.92 -3.99
N THR A 86 4.51 -22.05 -3.64
CA THR A 86 3.90 -23.34 -3.29
C THR A 86 3.90 -24.31 -4.47
N ILE A 87 3.57 -23.82 -5.68
CA ILE A 87 3.61 -24.62 -6.92
C ILE A 87 5.03 -25.14 -7.18
N LYS A 88 6.04 -24.27 -7.04
CA LYS A 88 7.45 -24.62 -7.24
C LYS A 88 7.91 -25.73 -6.31
N ILE A 89 7.51 -25.68 -5.03
CA ILE A 89 7.89 -26.69 -4.02
C ILE A 89 7.18 -28.03 -4.29
N LYS A 90 5.90 -28.01 -4.67
CA LYS A 90 5.10 -29.23 -4.80
C LYS A 90 5.44 -30.09 -6.02
N LYS A 91 6.10 -29.55 -7.05
CA LYS A 91 6.46 -30.25 -8.33
C LYS A 91 5.38 -31.20 -8.88
N LYS A 92 4.09 -30.85 -8.68
CA LYS A 92 2.93 -31.71 -8.97
C LYS A 92 2.19 -31.31 -10.25
N TYR A 93 2.65 -30.26 -10.92
CA TYR A 93 1.94 -29.65 -12.05
C TYR A 93 2.70 -29.86 -13.36
N SER A 94 1.99 -29.69 -14.48
CA SER A 94 2.55 -29.76 -15.83
C SER A 94 3.74 -28.81 -16.02
N ASP A 95 4.70 -29.21 -16.87
CA ASP A 95 5.95 -28.47 -17.12
C ASP A 95 5.73 -27.00 -17.47
N TRP A 96 4.70 -26.69 -18.27
CA TRP A 96 4.39 -25.30 -18.64
C TRP A 96 3.96 -24.44 -17.43
N ARG A 97 3.20 -25.02 -16.49
CA ARG A 97 2.70 -24.32 -15.29
C ARG A 97 3.81 -24.14 -14.26
N GLN A 98 4.71 -25.11 -14.19
CA GLN A 98 5.94 -25.04 -13.41
C GLN A 98 6.82 -23.88 -13.91
N SER A 99 7.08 -23.82 -15.23
CA SER A 99 7.87 -22.76 -15.87
C SER A 99 7.26 -21.37 -15.68
N ALA A 100 5.94 -21.22 -15.87
CA ALA A 100 5.24 -19.96 -15.62
C ALA A 100 5.34 -19.50 -14.15
N ALA A 101 5.21 -20.42 -13.19
CA ALA A 101 5.34 -20.12 -11.78
C ALA A 101 6.76 -19.69 -11.39
N GLU A 102 7.79 -20.30 -12.00
CA GLU A 102 9.19 -19.93 -11.79
C GLU A 102 9.51 -18.54 -12.35
N PHE A 103 9.01 -18.24 -13.54
CA PHE A 103 9.13 -16.91 -14.13
C PHE A 103 8.44 -15.86 -13.25
N LEU A 104 7.18 -16.07 -12.88
CA LEU A 104 6.41 -15.15 -12.04
C LEU A 104 7.07 -14.93 -10.66
N ALA A 105 7.51 -16.00 -9.99
CA ALA A 105 8.17 -15.88 -8.68
C ALA A 105 9.45 -15.01 -8.72
N LYS A 106 10.17 -14.99 -9.85
CA LYS A 106 11.35 -14.14 -10.03
C LYS A 106 11.00 -12.65 -10.06
N TRP A 107 9.84 -12.29 -10.61
CA TRP A 107 9.40 -10.90 -10.79
C TRP A 107 8.51 -10.39 -9.66
N LEU A 108 7.71 -11.25 -9.03
CA LEU A 108 6.73 -10.85 -8.03
C LEU A 108 7.36 -10.22 -6.78
N GLY A 109 8.53 -10.72 -6.34
CA GLY A 109 9.26 -10.13 -5.21
C GLY A 109 9.62 -8.66 -5.42
N PRO A 110 10.42 -8.31 -6.44
CA PRO A 110 10.75 -6.92 -6.76
C PRO A 110 9.53 -6.05 -7.05
N ILE A 111 8.51 -6.59 -7.73
CA ILE A 111 7.27 -5.86 -8.03
C ILE A 111 6.53 -5.51 -6.75
N SER A 112 6.35 -6.45 -5.81
CA SER A 112 5.69 -6.18 -4.53
C SER A 112 6.41 -5.10 -3.72
N TRP A 113 7.75 -5.11 -3.68
CA TRP A 113 8.50 -4.06 -3.01
C TRP A 113 8.37 -2.71 -3.70
N SER A 114 8.44 -2.68 -5.03
CA SER A 114 8.25 -1.44 -5.80
C SER A 114 6.86 -0.84 -5.57
N LEU A 115 5.80 -1.65 -5.70
CA LEU A 115 4.42 -1.23 -5.45
C LEU A 115 4.22 -0.73 -4.02
N PHE A 116 4.86 -1.37 -3.03
CA PHE A 116 4.82 -0.93 -1.64
C PHE A 116 5.45 0.46 -1.45
N TYR A 117 6.61 0.72 -2.05
CA TYR A 117 7.21 2.07 -1.99
C TYR A 117 6.37 3.12 -2.71
N VAL A 118 5.75 2.76 -3.84
CA VAL A 118 4.82 3.66 -4.54
C VAL A 118 3.58 3.94 -3.69
N GLN A 119 3.03 2.93 -3.00
CA GLN A 119 1.94 3.11 -2.03
C GLN A 119 2.35 4.11 -0.94
N LEU A 120 3.52 3.92 -0.32
CA LEU A 120 4.02 4.81 0.73
C LEU A 120 4.22 6.25 0.24
N ALA A 121 4.83 6.43 -0.93
CA ALA A 121 5.03 7.74 -1.52
C ALA A 121 3.71 8.43 -1.85
N ALA A 122 2.74 7.71 -2.42
CA ALA A 122 1.41 8.22 -2.72
C ALA A 122 0.62 8.57 -1.45
N LEU A 123 0.70 7.74 -0.41
CA LEU A 123 0.10 8.01 0.90
C LEU A 123 0.69 9.27 1.53
N ALA A 124 2.01 9.37 1.61
CA ALA A 124 2.69 10.53 2.19
C ALA A 124 2.34 11.80 1.40
N TYR A 125 2.38 11.74 0.07
CA TYR A 125 1.98 12.85 -0.80
C TYR A 125 0.53 13.28 -0.54
N GLY A 126 -0.41 12.32 -0.54
CA GLY A 126 -1.83 12.59 -0.31
C GLY A 126 -2.11 13.17 1.08
N ALA A 127 -1.49 12.59 2.12
CA ALA A 127 -1.62 13.04 3.50
C ALA A 127 -1.04 14.46 3.71
N CYS A 128 0.13 14.77 3.14
CA CYS A 128 0.70 16.10 3.20
C CYS A 128 -0.21 17.14 2.53
N ARG A 129 -0.75 16.83 1.34
CA ARG A 129 -1.68 17.73 0.64
C ARG A 129 -2.97 17.95 1.43
N LEU A 130 -3.50 16.90 2.05
CA LEU A 130 -4.67 16.99 2.92
C LEU A 130 -4.39 17.86 4.15
N ALA A 131 -3.26 17.64 4.83
CA ALA A 131 -2.85 18.45 5.98
C ALA A 131 -2.70 19.93 5.61
N CYS A 132 -2.04 20.25 4.49
CA CYS A 132 -1.95 21.61 4.00
C CYS A 132 -3.33 22.23 3.71
N ALA A 133 -4.25 21.48 3.09
CA ALA A 133 -5.60 21.98 2.82
C ALA A 133 -6.37 22.30 4.12
N ILE A 134 -6.25 21.45 5.13
CA ILE A 134 -6.88 21.67 6.44
C ILE A 134 -6.26 22.87 7.14
N LEU A 135 -4.93 22.96 7.21
CA LEU A 135 -4.23 24.08 7.84
C LEU A 135 -4.55 25.42 7.17
N MET A 136 -4.68 25.46 5.85
CA MET A 136 -5.08 26.70 5.17
C MET A 136 -6.54 27.07 5.44
N THR A 137 -7.43 26.09 5.56
CA THR A 137 -8.87 26.32 5.75
C THR A 137 -9.21 26.68 7.20
N TYR A 138 -8.57 26.02 8.16
CA TYR A 138 -8.87 26.15 9.59
C TYR A 138 -7.77 26.85 10.40
N GLY A 139 -6.55 26.97 9.89
CA GLY A 139 -5.45 27.64 10.62
C GLY A 139 -5.75 29.09 10.95
N ALA A 140 -6.45 29.80 10.06
CA ALA A 140 -6.92 31.16 10.33
C ALA A 140 -8.00 31.24 11.43
N LYS A 141 -8.75 30.16 11.67
CA LYS A 141 -9.73 30.06 12.75
C LYS A 141 -9.10 29.69 14.10
N LEU A 142 -7.98 28.96 14.10
CA LEU A 142 -7.23 28.56 15.29
C LEU A 142 -6.34 29.67 15.86
N ALA A 143 -5.99 30.68 15.06
CA ALA A 143 -5.14 31.79 15.47
C ALA A 143 -5.91 32.96 16.12
N ARG A 144 -7.22 32.84 16.32
CA ARG A 144 -8.08 33.76 17.07
C ARG A 144 -8.56 33.08 18.33
#